data_AF-A0A2P5B3J1-F1
#
_entry.id   AF-A0A2P5B3J1-F1
#
_cell.length_a   1.000
_cell.length_b   1.000
_cell.length_c   1.000
_cell.angle_alpha   90.00
_cell.angle_beta   90.00
_cell.angle_gamma   90.00
#
_symmetry.space_group_name_H-M   'P 1'
#
loop_
_entity.id
_entity.type
_entity.pdbx_description
1 polymer ?
#
loop_
_entity_poly.entity_id
_entity_poly.type
_entity_poly.pdbx_seq_one_letter_code
_entity_poly.pdbx_strand_id
1 'polypeptide(L)'
;MIGPNRKRPQSEGTRAAPPAKRRRSSEPERSHNHRKRRRKPSAETLTGAPKSDPPRVLSGSNRFRFIRSSTRRCGKHRILESSGVENPRNWVHSSRDSSCYKDKVVIVSYNILGVENASNHKNLYLKVPPKFLEWDRRKTLIREEIDQYNASILCLQEVDRFNDVKDLFQKDGFKGVYKARTGEAYDGCAIFWKEELFTLLHQENIEFQNFGLRNNVAQLCVLKMNQHNSALDADPQSLAPPVQNRSLVIGNIHVLFNPNRGDIKLGQVRLLLEKAYKLSQDWGRIPVILCGDLNSIPQSPIYQFLASSMLDIRLYDRRKISGQVEFQSECRAFRFPNEKASRFEISAVLGVSESYFVKIWYKN
;
A
#
# COMPACT_ATOMS: atom_id res chain seq x y z
N MET A 1 5.31 25.59 -65.24
CA MET A 1 4.66 25.92 -66.54
C MET A 1 4.19 24.61 -67.16
N ILE A 2 3.01 24.37 -67.74
CA ILE A 2 1.73 25.04 -68.00
C ILE A 2 0.75 23.85 -68.27
N GLY A 3 -0.55 24.00 -67.99
CA GLY A 3 -1.63 23.03 -68.34
C GLY A 3 -1.84 22.89 -69.86
N PRO A 4 -3.02 22.47 -70.38
CA PRO A 4 -4.39 22.85 -69.97
C PRO A 4 -5.37 21.63 -70.03
N ASN A 5 -6.70 21.69 -70.04
CA ASN A 5 -7.78 22.43 -69.36
C ASN A 5 -9.11 21.96 -70.05
N ARG A 6 -10.26 22.12 -69.36
CA ARG A 6 -11.68 22.07 -69.83
C ARG A 6 -12.43 20.72 -69.77
N LYS A 7 -13.71 20.63 -69.36
CA LYS A 7 -14.76 21.60 -68.94
C LYS A 7 -15.94 20.84 -68.27
N ARG A 8 -16.64 21.51 -67.32
CA ARG A 8 -17.99 21.20 -66.80
C ARG A 8 -19.11 21.63 -67.78
N PRO A 9 -20.40 21.32 -67.50
CA PRO A 9 -21.26 22.33 -66.87
C PRO A 9 -22.17 21.84 -65.71
N GLN A 10 -22.72 22.82 -64.97
CA GLN A 10 -23.68 22.74 -63.85
C GLN A 10 -25.11 23.11 -64.31
N SER A 11 -26.13 22.76 -63.50
CA SER A 11 -27.29 23.61 -63.12
C SER A 11 -27.97 22.97 -61.90
N GLU A 12 -28.04 23.67 -60.75
CA GLU A 12 -29.20 24.40 -60.16
C GLU A 12 -30.34 23.45 -59.72
N GLY A 13 -30.91 23.45 -58.52
CA GLY A 13 -30.85 24.31 -57.33
C GLY A 13 -32.27 24.51 -56.78
N THR A 14 -32.60 24.03 -55.56
CA THR A 14 -33.66 24.66 -54.72
C THR A 14 -33.61 24.22 -53.25
N ARG A 15 -33.72 25.19 -52.35
CA ARG A 15 -33.88 25.10 -50.89
C ARG A 15 -35.34 24.82 -50.49
N ALA A 16 -35.56 24.11 -49.38
CA ALA A 16 -36.65 24.40 -48.43
C ALA A 16 -36.35 23.79 -47.03
N ALA A 17 -36.75 24.51 -45.99
CA ALA A 17 -36.43 24.32 -44.56
C ALA A 17 -37.58 23.57 -43.80
N PRO A 18 -37.45 23.27 -42.48
CA PRO A 18 -38.14 22.16 -41.78
C PRO A 18 -39.42 22.58 -41.02
N PRO A 19 -40.22 21.64 -40.48
CA PRO A 19 -41.27 21.98 -39.51
C PRO A 19 -40.96 21.59 -38.06
N ALA A 20 -40.94 22.65 -37.23
CA ALA A 20 -41.70 22.90 -35.99
C ALA A 20 -41.79 21.91 -34.81
N LYS A 21 -41.48 22.50 -33.64
CA LYS A 21 -41.76 22.09 -32.25
C LYS A 21 -43.26 21.96 -31.94
N ARG A 22 -43.61 21.08 -31.00
CA ARG A 22 -44.85 21.16 -30.20
C ARG A 22 -44.54 21.02 -28.71
N ARG A 23 -45.26 21.80 -27.88
CA ARG A 23 -44.99 22.12 -26.47
C ARG A 23 -46.16 21.61 -25.61
N ARG A 24 -45.82 21.01 -24.45
CA ARG A 24 -46.53 20.91 -23.13
C ARG A 24 -48.01 20.47 -23.03
N SER A 25 -48.25 19.52 -22.12
CA SER A 25 -49.28 19.62 -21.07
C SER A 25 -48.88 18.84 -19.79
N SER A 26 -49.16 19.46 -18.64
CA SER A 26 -49.13 19.01 -17.24
C SER A 26 -50.49 18.34 -16.89
N GLU A 27 -50.58 17.35 -16.00
CA GLU A 27 -50.92 17.46 -14.55
C GLU A 27 -51.09 16.04 -13.90
N PRO A 28 -51.26 15.92 -12.55
CA PRO A 28 -50.77 14.79 -11.74
C PRO A 28 -51.86 13.91 -11.07
N GLU A 29 -51.47 12.70 -10.62
CA GLU A 29 -52.20 11.90 -9.61
C GLU A 29 -51.18 11.24 -8.65
N ARG A 30 -51.11 11.63 -7.37
CA ARG A 30 -51.85 11.13 -6.18
C ARG A 30 -51.47 9.72 -5.67
N SER A 31 -50.69 9.78 -4.57
CA SER A 31 -50.79 9.01 -3.32
C SER A 31 -50.91 7.48 -3.33
N HIS A 32 -49.98 6.80 -2.63
CA HIS A 32 -50.36 5.95 -1.51
C HIS A 32 -49.20 5.77 -0.51
N ASN A 33 -49.42 6.28 0.71
CA ASN A 33 -48.67 5.97 1.92
C ASN A 33 -49.03 4.56 2.40
N HIS A 34 -48.04 3.71 2.68
CA HIS A 34 -48.21 2.59 3.61
C HIS A 34 -47.14 2.59 4.71
N ARG A 35 -47.60 3.05 5.86
CA ARG A 35 -47.01 2.96 7.19
C ARG A 35 -47.30 1.55 7.72
N LYS A 36 -46.29 0.73 8.03
CA LYS A 36 -46.45 -0.45 8.90
C LYS A 36 -45.49 -0.36 10.09
N ARG A 37 -46.11 -0.53 11.26
CA ARG A 37 -45.59 -0.40 12.62
C ARG A 37 -45.54 -1.82 13.22
N ARG A 38 -44.63 -2.03 14.20
CA ARG A 38 -44.55 -3.14 15.19
C ARG A 38 -44.08 -4.51 14.64
N ARG A 39 -43.31 -5.34 15.36
CA ARG A 39 -43.15 -5.56 16.81
C ARG A 39 -41.85 -6.36 17.09
N LYS A 40 -41.21 -6.13 18.24
CA LYS A 40 -40.20 -7.02 18.88
C LYS A 40 -40.87 -8.27 19.45
N PRO A 41 -40.11 -9.35 19.69
CA PRO A 41 -40.25 -10.10 20.94
C PRO A 41 -38.94 -10.17 21.73
N SER A 42 -39.09 -9.95 23.03
CA SER A 42 -38.18 -10.24 24.13
C SER A 42 -38.37 -11.70 24.59
N ALA A 43 -37.30 -12.36 25.00
CA ALA A 43 -37.35 -13.47 25.95
C ALA A 43 -36.06 -13.49 26.78
N GLU A 44 -36.22 -13.19 28.06
CA GLU A 44 -35.26 -13.48 29.13
C GLU A 44 -35.44 -14.94 29.56
N THR A 45 -34.37 -15.66 29.91
CA THR A 45 -34.35 -16.59 31.06
C THR A 45 -32.92 -16.73 31.59
N LEU A 46 -32.88 -17.00 32.90
CA LEU A 46 -31.84 -16.84 33.90
C LEU A 46 -30.76 -17.95 33.96
N THR A 47 -29.63 -17.53 34.55
CA THR A 47 -28.74 -18.22 35.52
C THR A 47 -27.82 -19.37 35.12
N GLY A 48 -26.54 -19.17 35.46
CA GLY A 48 -25.56 -20.25 35.68
C GLY A 48 -24.12 -19.73 35.70
N ALA A 49 -23.66 -19.14 36.80
CA ALA A 49 -22.25 -18.81 37.02
C ALA A 49 -21.59 -19.88 37.92
N PRO A 50 -20.37 -20.32 37.57
CA PRO A 50 -19.34 -20.62 38.57
C PRO A 50 -18.17 -19.65 38.42
N LYS A 51 -17.67 -19.20 39.59
CA LYS A 51 -16.48 -18.37 39.73
C LYS A 51 -15.22 -19.19 39.43
N SER A 52 -14.31 -18.64 38.63
CA SER A 52 -12.89 -19.02 38.62
C SER A 52 -12.03 -17.82 38.22
N ASP A 53 -10.86 -17.73 38.83
CA ASP A 53 -9.96 -16.57 39.00
C ASP A 53 -9.64 -15.71 37.77
N PRO A 54 -9.32 -14.40 37.97
CA PRO A 54 -8.98 -13.51 36.87
C PRO A 54 -7.62 -13.88 36.26
N PRO A 55 -7.48 -13.95 34.92
CA PRO A 55 -6.18 -14.15 34.30
C PRO A 55 -5.33 -12.87 34.44
N ARG A 56 -4.06 -13.07 34.84
CA ARG A 56 -3.04 -12.02 34.90
C ARG A 56 -2.92 -11.32 33.55
N VAL A 57 -3.43 -10.09 33.48
CA VAL A 57 -3.23 -9.17 32.36
C VAL A 57 -1.77 -8.74 32.35
N LEU A 58 -0.96 -9.33 31.46
CA LEU A 58 0.33 -8.74 31.08
C LEU A 58 0.06 -7.51 30.23
N SER A 59 0.05 -6.36 30.89
CA SER A 59 -0.08 -5.03 30.28
C SER A 59 1.17 -4.70 29.46
N GLY A 60 1.17 -5.09 28.19
CA GLY A 60 2.15 -4.69 27.18
C GLY A 60 1.72 -3.40 26.47
N SER A 61 1.61 -2.29 27.20
CA SER A 61 1.44 -0.95 26.59
C SER A 61 2.71 -0.55 25.84
N ASN A 62 2.82 -0.84 24.55
CA ASN A 62 3.87 -0.30 23.68
C ASN A 62 3.59 1.18 23.38
N ARG A 63 3.81 2.03 24.40
CA ARG A 63 3.85 3.48 24.28
C ARG A 63 5.23 3.86 23.75
N PHE A 64 5.27 4.49 22.58
CA PHE A 64 6.50 5.03 21.99
C PHE A 64 7.12 6.06 22.96
N ARG A 65 8.32 5.78 23.49
CA ARG A 65 9.07 6.74 24.33
C ARG A 65 10.01 7.56 23.47
N PHE A 66 9.93 8.88 23.59
CA PHE A 66 10.93 9.80 23.02
C PHE A 66 12.29 9.60 23.70
N ILE A 67 13.32 9.32 22.91
CA ILE A 67 14.72 9.29 23.38
C ILE A 67 15.24 10.73 23.35
N ARG A 68 15.52 11.32 24.53
CA ARG A 68 16.26 12.59 24.63
C ARG A 68 17.75 12.30 24.45
N SER A 69 18.39 12.97 23.50
CA SER A 69 19.86 12.96 23.39
C SER A 69 20.48 13.89 24.44
N SER A 70 21.42 13.35 25.21
CA SER A 70 22.21 14.12 26.16
C SER A 70 23.35 14.84 25.43
N THR A 71 23.36 16.17 25.50
CA THR A 71 24.47 17.01 25.05
C THR A 71 25.66 16.86 26.00
N ARG A 72 26.79 16.35 25.49
CA ARG A 72 28.12 16.59 26.06
C ARG A 72 28.96 17.33 25.03
N ARG A 73 29.34 18.56 25.36
CA ARG A 73 30.35 19.34 24.64
C ARG A 73 31.73 18.78 24.96
N CYS A 74 32.54 18.51 23.94
CA CYS A 74 33.98 18.70 24.01
C CYS A 74 34.52 18.87 22.59
N GLY A 75 35.15 20.02 22.34
CA GLY A 75 35.75 20.35 21.05
C GLY A 75 37.14 19.76 20.90
N LYS A 76 37.51 19.46 19.65
CA LYS A 76 38.87 19.63 19.10
C LYS A 76 38.76 19.51 17.58
N HIS A 77 39.19 20.55 16.88
CA HIS A 77 39.26 20.60 15.43
C HIS A 77 40.27 19.55 14.94
N ARG A 78 39.80 18.61 14.12
CA ARG A 78 40.64 17.77 13.27
C ARG A 78 40.04 17.82 11.87
N ILE A 79 40.83 18.30 10.93
CA ILE A 79 40.53 18.27 9.50
C ILE A 79 40.31 16.79 9.14
N LEU A 80 39.06 16.43 8.85
CA LEU A 80 38.69 15.08 8.45
C LEU A 80 38.63 15.08 6.92
N GLU A 81 39.59 14.43 6.29
CA GLU A 81 39.41 13.94 4.92
C GLU A 81 38.14 13.10 4.91
N SER A 82 37.14 13.52 4.14
CA SER A 82 35.88 12.79 4.02
C SER A 82 36.09 11.60 3.09
N SER A 83 36.70 10.53 3.60
CA SER A 83 36.32 9.21 3.12
C SER A 83 34.83 9.06 3.41
N GLY A 84 34.02 9.06 2.35
CA GLY A 84 32.58 8.91 2.45
C GLY A 84 32.27 7.52 3.00
N VAL A 85 32.22 7.41 4.33
CA VAL A 85 31.78 6.19 4.99
C VAL A 85 30.29 6.06 4.67
N GLU A 86 29.99 5.22 3.68
CA GLU A 86 28.65 4.68 3.51
C GLU A 86 28.26 4.05 4.84
N ASN A 87 27.22 4.59 5.45
CA ASN A 87 26.72 4.08 6.73
C ASN A 87 25.53 3.17 6.38
N PRO A 88 25.75 1.85 6.21
CA PRO A 88 24.69 0.95 5.78
C PRO A 88 23.53 0.99 6.78
N ARG A 89 22.31 0.75 6.29
CA ARG A 89 21.15 0.68 7.19
C ARG A 89 21.35 -0.46 8.17
N ASN A 90 21.22 -0.15 9.46
CA ASN A 90 21.34 -1.17 10.51
C ASN A 90 20.07 -2.01 10.60
N TRP A 91 20.23 -3.34 10.63
CA TRP A 91 19.15 -4.25 10.95
C TRP A 91 18.70 -4.04 12.39
N VAL A 92 17.38 -3.91 12.58
CA VAL A 92 16.76 -3.88 13.91
C VAL A 92 16.05 -5.20 14.12
N HIS A 93 16.47 -5.93 15.15
CA HIS A 93 15.89 -7.22 15.48
C HIS A 93 14.72 -7.06 16.45
N SER A 94 13.65 -7.83 16.23
CA SER A 94 12.56 -7.95 17.18
C SER A 94 13.05 -8.64 18.46
N SER A 95 12.52 -8.27 19.62
CA SER A 95 12.78 -8.98 20.88
C SER A 95 12.12 -10.36 20.95
N ARG A 96 11.30 -10.71 19.97
CA ARG A 96 10.63 -12.02 19.88
C ARG A 96 11.62 -13.07 19.39
N ASP A 97 11.73 -14.17 20.13
CA ASP A 97 12.49 -15.33 19.68
C ASP A 97 11.75 -16.02 18.52
N SER A 98 12.42 -16.09 17.38
CA SER A 98 11.94 -16.74 16.16
C SER A 98 12.83 -17.92 15.74
N SER A 99 13.70 -18.41 16.63
CA SER A 99 14.63 -19.51 16.36
C SER A 99 13.94 -20.84 16.04
N CYS A 100 12.72 -21.04 16.55
CA CYS A 100 11.91 -22.22 16.28
C CYS A 100 11.38 -22.31 14.85
N TYR A 101 11.38 -21.20 14.08
CA TYR A 101 10.91 -21.20 12.70
C TYR A 101 12.06 -21.50 11.74
N LYS A 102 11.89 -22.56 10.94
CA LYS A 102 12.88 -22.97 9.93
C LYS A 102 12.85 -22.07 8.69
N ASP A 103 11.66 -21.63 8.30
CA ASP A 103 11.46 -20.84 7.10
C ASP A 103 11.74 -19.36 7.35
N LYS A 104 12.56 -18.76 6.48
CA LYS A 104 12.90 -17.33 6.52
C LYS A 104 12.63 -16.71 5.17
N VAL A 105 11.95 -15.57 5.16
CA VAL A 105 11.62 -14.81 3.95
C VAL A 105 11.98 -13.35 4.19
N VAL A 106 12.72 -12.77 3.26
CA VAL A 106 13.03 -11.33 3.26
C VAL A 106 12.15 -10.66 2.21
N ILE A 107 11.37 -9.66 2.62
CA ILE A 107 10.44 -8.94 1.75
C ILE A 107 10.82 -7.47 1.77
N VAL A 108 10.99 -6.90 0.59
CA VAL A 108 11.28 -5.48 0.41
C VAL A 108 10.09 -4.82 -0.26
N SER A 109 9.61 -3.72 0.30
CA SER A 109 8.65 -2.84 -0.38
C SER A 109 9.32 -1.51 -0.67
N TYR A 110 9.34 -1.09 -1.94
CA TYR A 110 10.10 0.09 -2.33
C TYR A 110 9.46 0.87 -3.49
N ASN A 111 9.12 2.13 -3.24
CA ASN A 111 8.71 3.07 -4.27
C ASN A 111 9.99 3.61 -4.94
N ILE A 112 10.19 3.28 -6.23
CA ILE A 112 11.45 3.56 -6.94
C ILE A 112 11.48 4.92 -7.64
N LEU A 113 10.43 5.73 -7.49
CA LEU A 113 10.21 7.00 -8.17
C LEU A 113 10.27 6.86 -9.70
N GLY A 114 9.10 6.87 -10.34
CA GLY A 114 8.97 6.72 -11.79
C GLY A 114 9.75 7.80 -12.53
N VAL A 115 10.39 7.46 -13.65
CA VAL A 115 11.09 8.39 -14.54
C VAL A 115 10.18 9.52 -15.01
N GLU A 116 8.97 9.17 -15.46
CA GLU A 116 7.97 10.13 -15.92
C GLU A 116 7.44 10.97 -14.74
N ASN A 117 7.22 10.35 -13.58
CA ASN A 117 6.80 11.07 -12.37
C ASN A 117 7.84 12.12 -11.94
N ALA A 118 9.13 11.75 -11.93
CA ALA A 118 10.23 12.66 -11.63
C ALA A 118 10.33 13.80 -12.66
N SER A 119 10.17 13.47 -13.94
CA SER A 119 10.26 14.43 -15.06
C SER A 119 9.09 15.41 -15.10
N ASN A 120 7.88 14.97 -14.76
CA ASN A 120 6.68 15.79 -14.76
C ASN A 120 6.56 16.67 -13.51
N HIS A 121 7.30 16.37 -12.44
CA HIS A 121 7.25 17.11 -11.17
C HIS A 121 8.62 17.66 -10.76
N LYS A 122 9.39 18.21 -11.70
CA LYS A 122 10.72 18.80 -11.47
C LYS A 122 10.75 19.85 -10.34
N ASN A 123 9.63 20.55 -10.12
CA ASN A 123 9.47 21.52 -9.04
C ASN A 123 9.66 20.91 -7.64
N LEU A 124 9.41 19.60 -7.47
CA LEU A 124 9.66 18.89 -6.21
C LEU A 124 11.15 18.61 -5.98
N TYR A 125 11.96 18.67 -7.03
CA TYR A 125 13.36 18.25 -7.03
C TYR A 125 14.34 19.37 -7.43
N LEU A 126 13.94 20.65 -7.33
CA LEU A 126 14.76 21.80 -7.75
C LEU A 126 16.14 21.87 -7.08
N LYS A 127 16.28 21.27 -5.89
CA LYS A 127 17.54 21.22 -5.13
C LYS A 127 18.41 20.00 -5.48
N VAL A 128 17.92 19.11 -6.35
CA VAL A 128 18.62 17.90 -6.76
C VAL A 128 19.27 18.17 -8.12
N PRO A 129 20.61 18.07 -8.25
CA PRO A 129 21.28 18.18 -9.54
C PRO A 129 20.67 17.23 -10.59
N PRO A 130 20.38 17.66 -11.82
CA PRO A 130 19.71 16.84 -12.83
C PRO A 130 20.38 15.48 -13.09
N LYS A 131 21.72 15.45 -13.09
CA LYS A 131 22.52 14.22 -13.19
C LYS A 131 22.17 13.14 -12.15
N PHE A 132 21.56 13.49 -11.02
CA PHE A 132 21.13 12.56 -9.97
C PHE A 132 19.71 12.01 -10.20
N LEU A 133 18.92 12.66 -11.05
CA LEU A 133 17.59 12.23 -11.45
C LEU A 133 17.60 11.36 -12.71
N GLU A 134 18.68 11.39 -13.48
CA GLU A 134 18.90 10.56 -14.67
C GLU A 134 18.64 9.08 -14.37
N TRP A 135 17.85 8.45 -15.24
CA TRP A 135 17.35 7.09 -15.01
C TRP A 135 18.48 6.07 -14.89
N ASP A 136 19.45 6.07 -15.80
CA ASP A 136 20.52 5.06 -15.78
C ASP A 136 21.33 5.10 -14.49
N ARG A 137 21.60 6.30 -13.97
CA ARG A 137 22.24 6.46 -12.67
C ARG A 137 21.35 5.94 -11.54
N ARG A 138 20.08 6.35 -11.49
CA ARG A 138 19.16 5.91 -10.43
C ARG A 138 18.96 4.40 -10.46
N LYS A 139 18.86 3.81 -11.65
CA LYS A 139 18.73 2.36 -11.87
C LYS A 139 19.90 1.60 -11.26
N THR A 140 21.14 2.07 -11.46
CA THR A 140 22.33 1.49 -10.81
C THR A 140 22.27 1.62 -9.28
N LEU A 141 21.88 2.78 -8.75
CA LEU A 141 21.78 2.95 -7.28
C LEU A 141 20.63 2.14 -6.66
N ILE A 142 19.50 2.01 -7.36
CA ILE A 142 18.37 1.17 -6.93
C ILE A 142 18.81 -0.29 -6.86
N ARG A 143 19.63 -0.73 -7.82
CA ARG A 143 20.21 -2.06 -7.83
C ARG A 143 21.09 -2.29 -6.61
N GLU A 144 22.07 -1.42 -6.40
CA GLU A 144 23.01 -1.48 -5.29
C GLU A 144 22.29 -1.48 -3.93
N GLU A 145 21.26 -0.65 -3.78
CA GLU A 145 20.42 -0.59 -2.58
C GLU A 145 19.68 -1.92 -2.35
N ILE A 146 19.11 -2.53 -3.39
CA ILE A 146 18.34 -3.78 -3.27
C ILE A 146 19.25 -4.98 -2.97
N ASP A 147 20.45 -5.00 -3.54
CA ASP A 147 21.45 -6.06 -3.32
C ASP A 147 21.84 -6.19 -1.84
N GLN A 148 21.87 -5.08 -1.10
CA GLN A 148 22.21 -5.07 0.32
C GLN A 148 21.20 -5.84 1.20
N TYR A 149 19.96 -6.01 0.73
CA TYR A 149 18.91 -6.67 1.52
C TYR A 149 18.86 -8.18 1.36
N ASN A 150 19.46 -8.74 0.29
CA ASN A 150 19.28 -10.14 -0.12
C ASN A 150 17.78 -10.55 -0.12
N ALA A 151 16.94 -9.76 -0.78
CA ALA A 151 15.50 -9.94 -0.75
C ALA A 151 15.10 -11.29 -1.37
N SER A 152 14.06 -11.91 -0.82
CA SER A 152 13.40 -13.07 -1.42
C SER A 152 12.23 -12.64 -2.31
N ILE A 153 11.54 -11.56 -1.94
CA ILE A 153 10.41 -10.97 -2.65
C ILE A 153 10.57 -9.45 -2.67
N LEU A 154 10.36 -8.82 -3.83
CA LEU A 154 10.37 -7.36 -4.02
C LEU A 154 8.97 -6.90 -4.43
N CYS A 155 8.43 -5.89 -3.72
CA CYS A 155 7.19 -5.20 -4.06
C CYS A 155 7.53 -3.76 -4.41
N LEU A 156 7.52 -3.43 -5.71
CA LEU A 156 7.92 -2.13 -6.21
C LEU A 156 6.71 -1.27 -6.57
N GLN A 157 6.78 0.02 -6.29
CA GLN A 157 5.79 1.03 -6.69
C GLN A 157 6.46 2.08 -7.59
N GLU A 158 5.65 2.79 -8.38
CA GLU A 158 6.10 3.77 -9.40
C GLU A 158 7.04 3.18 -10.46
N VAL A 159 6.77 1.95 -10.90
CA VAL A 159 7.52 1.30 -11.97
C VAL A 159 6.94 1.71 -13.33
N ASP A 160 7.62 2.56 -14.09
CA ASP A 160 7.22 2.96 -15.45
C ASP A 160 8.10 2.36 -16.56
N ARG A 161 9.33 1.95 -16.24
CA ARG A 161 10.23 1.21 -17.14
C ARG A 161 10.37 -0.24 -16.71
N PHE A 162 9.26 -0.98 -16.76
CA PHE A 162 9.24 -2.35 -16.24
C PHE A 162 10.27 -3.28 -16.90
N ASN A 163 10.53 -3.16 -18.21
CA ASN A 163 11.52 -4.00 -18.89
C ASN A 163 12.94 -3.77 -18.33
N ASP A 164 13.37 -2.51 -18.17
CA ASP A 164 14.66 -2.19 -17.56
C ASP A 164 14.80 -2.77 -16.15
N VAL A 165 13.74 -2.66 -15.34
CA VAL A 165 13.69 -3.16 -13.96
C VAL A 165 13.66 -4.70 -13.93
N LYS A 166 12.95 -5.33 -14.87
CA LYS A 166 12.89 -6.77 -15.02
C LYS A 166 14.26 -7.32 -15.41
N ASP A 167 14.89 -6.76 -16.43
CA ASP A 167 16.21 -7.17 -16.90
C ASP A 167 17.28 -6.99 -15.82
N LEU A 168 17.11 -5.99 -14.97
CA LEU A 168 17.98 -5.72 -13.82
C LEU A 168 17.93 -6.84 -12.78
N PHE A 169 16.75 -7.36 -12.42
CA PHE A 169 16.60 -8.37 -11.37
C PHE A 169 16.58 -9.81 -11.90
N GLN A 170 16.27 -10.02 -13.18
CA GLN A 170 16.29 -11.35 -13.79
C GLN A 170 17.68 -11.97 -13.74
N LYS A 171 18.74 -11.15 -13.77
CA LYS A 171 20.13 -11.60 -13.61
C LYS A 171 20.43 -12.25 -12.26
N ASP A 172 19.60 -11.99 -11.23
CA ASP A 172 19.74 -12.59 -9.89
C ASP A 172 18.71 -13.69 -9.62
N GLY A 173 18.08 -14.20 -10.68
CA GLY A 173 17.08 -15.25 -10.56
C GLY A 173 15.71 -14.76 -10.10
N PHE A 174 15.42 -13.45 -10.17
CA PHE A 174 14.06 -12.98 -9.95
C PHE A 174 13.17 -13.20 -11.19
N LYS A 175 11.96 -13.68 -10.94
CA LYS A 175 10.81 -13.54 -11.84
C LYS A 175 9.89 -12.47 -11.30
N GLY A 176 9.12 -11.82 -12.16
CA GLY A 176 8.19 -10.80 -11.71
C GLY A 176 7.04 -10.51 -12.65
N VAL A 177 6.01 -9.93 -12.07
CA VAL A 177 4.76 -9.54 -12.73
C VAL A 177 4.49 -8.07 -12.49
N TYR A 178 3.90 -7.41 -13.49
CA TYR A 178 3.66 -5.98 -13.49
C TYR A 178 2.19 -5.66 -13.75
N LYS A 179 1.71 -4.60 -13.11
CA LYS A 179 0.44 -3.97 -13.42
C LYS A 179 0.62 -2.46 -13.49
N ALA A 180 0.51 -1.92 -14.71
CA ALA A 180 0.40 -0.49 -14.94
C ALA A 180 -0.87 0.08 -14.29
N ARG A 181 -0.80 1.33 -13.82
CA ARG A 181 -2.00 2.12 -13.51
C ARG A 181 -2.87 2.24 -14.76
N THR A 182 -4.16 2.49 -14.54
CA THR A 182 -5.08 2.75 -15.64
C THR A 182 -5.03 4.25 -16.03
N GLY A 183 -5.68 4.61 -17.14
CA GLY A 183 -5.64 5.99 -17.64
C GLY A 183 -4.27 6.40 -18.21
N GLU A 184 -3.90 7.66 -18.04
CA GLU A 184 -2.73 8.27 -18.70
C GLU A 184 -1.41 8.13 -17.92
N ALA A 185 -1.46 7.56 -16.72
CA ALA A 185 -0.26 7.36 -15.92
C ALA A 185 0.58 6.19 -16.47
N TYR A 186 1.88 6.43 -16.65
CA TYR A 186 2.81 5.44 -17.24
C TYR A 186 3.39 4.43 -16.25
N ASP A 187 3.28 4.69 -14.95
CA ASP A 187 3.81 3.85 -13.88
C ASP A 187 2.80 2.82 -13.37
N GLY A 188 3.30 1.88 -12.58
CA GLY A 188 2.52 0.83 -11.97
C GLY A 188 3.18 0.20 -10.75
N CYS A 189 2.68 -0.98 -10.40
CA CYS A 189 3.24 -1.82 -9.35
C CYS A 189 3.86 -3.08 -9.98
N ALA A 190 4.95 -3.56 -9.39
CA ALA A 190 5.55 -4.84 -9.75
C ALA A 190 5.78 -5.69 -8.50
N ILE A 191 5.60 -7.01 -8.63
CA ILE A 191 6.01 -8.00 -7.63
C ILE A 191 7.04 -8.90 -8.29
N PHE A 192 8.22 -9.01 -7.68
CA PHE A 192 9.26 -9.96 -8.05
C PHE A 192 9.51 -10.96 -6.92
N TRP A 193 9.88 -12.19 -7.27
CA TRP A 193 10.29 -13.24 -6.33
C TRP A 193 11.47 -14.02 -6.89
N LYS A 194 12.36 -14.52 -6.03
CA LYS A 194 13.42 -15.45 -6.43
C LYS A 194 12.79 -16.77 -6.88
N GLU A 195 12.99 -17.13 -8.14
CA GLU A 195 12.41 -18.33 -8.74
C GLU A 195 12.85 -19.63 -8.03
N GLU A 196 14.10 -19.67 -7.58
CA GLU A 196 14.63 -20.81 -6.81
C GLU A 196 13.87 -21.03 -5.49
N LEU A 197 13.36 -19.95 -4.87
CA LEU A 197 12.70 -19.99 -3.57
C LEU A 197 11.18 -20.11 -3.68
N PHE A 198 10.57 -19.59 -4.75
CA PHE A 198 9.11 -19.53 -4.87
C PHE A 198 8.59 -19.85 -6.26
N THR A 199 7.46 -20.55 -6.29
CA THR A 199 6.64 -20.75 -7.48
C THR A 199 5.38 -19.89 -7.38
N LEU A 200 5.08 -19.11 -8.44
CA LEU A 200 3.82 -18.38 -8.55
C LEU A 200 2.68 -19.37 -8.85
N LEU A 201 1.68 -19.41 -7.98
CA LEU A 201 0.50 -20.26 -8.15
C LEU A 201 -0.72 -19.49 -8.67
N HIS A 202 -0.83 -18.21 -8.30
CA HIS A 202 -1.96 -17.37 -8.71
C HIS A 202 -1.56 -15.90 -8.75
N GLN A 203 -2.15 -15.15 -9.68
CA GLN A 203 -2.02 -13.70 -9.78
C GLN A 203 -3.40 -13.11 -10.03
N GLU A 204 -3.77 -12.10 -9.25
CA GLU A 204 -4.90 -11.23 -9.54
C GLU A 204 -4.46 -9.75 -9.47
N ASN A 205 -5.10 -8.91 -10.29
CA ASN A 205 -4.87 -7.47 -10.30
C ASN A 205 -6.16 -6.75 -9.93
N ILE A 206 -6.04 -5.67 -9.18
CA ILE A 206 -7.16 -4.79 -8.80
C ILE A 206 -7.00 -3.50 -9.58
N GLU A 207 -7.95 -3.22 -10.46
CA GLU A 207 -8.11 -1.91 -11.08
C GLU A 207 -9.17 -1.13 -10.30
N PHE A 208 -8.72 -0.16 -9.51
CA PHE A 208 -9.62 0.59 -8.63
C PHE A 208 -10.67 1.41 -9.40
N GLN A 209 -10.42 1.71 -10.69
CA GLN A 209 -11.36 2.43 -11.55
C GLN A 209 -12.69 1.67 -11.68
N ASN A 210 -12.66 0.34 -11.67
CA ASN A 210 -13.85 -0.52 -11.79
C ASN A 210 -14.79 -0.40 -10.58
N PHE A 211 -14.31 0.25 -9.51
CA PHE A 211 -15.04 0.50 -8.27
C PHE A 211 -15.26 2.00 -8.02
N GLY A 212 -14.99 2.86 -9.02
CA GLY A 212 -15.08 4.32 -8.87
C GLY A 212 -13.96 4.93 -8.02
N LEU A 213 -12.87 4.19 -7.78
CA LEU A 213 -11.78 4.55 -6.86
C LEU A 213 -10.52 5.04 -7.60
N ARG A 214 -10.70 5.81 -8.69
CA ARG A 214 -9.61 6.36 -9.54
C ARG A 214 -8.74 5.27 -10.18
N ASN A 215 -7.70 5.71 -10.88
CA ASN A 215 -6.93 4.88 -11.80
C ASN A 215 -5.75 4.12 -11.15
N ASN A 216 -5.68 4.10 -9.82
CA ASN A 216 -4.67 3.34 -9.12
C ASN A 216 -4.88 1.83 -9.33
N VAL A 217 -3.86 1.04 -9.01
CA VAL A 217 -3.91 -0.42 -9.08
C VAL A 217 -3.29 -1.06 -7.86
N ALA A 218 -3.62 -2.33 -7.64
CA ALA A 218 -2.94 -3.22 -6.73
C ALA A 218 -2.76 -4.60 -7.37
N GLN A 219 -1.84 -5.39 -6.82
CA GLN A 219 -1.57 -6.76 -7.23
C GLN A 219 -1.72 -7.67 -6.02
N LEU A 220 -2.18 -8.90 -6.24
CA LEU A 220 -2.13 -9.99 -5.28
C LEU A 220 -1.56 -11.23 -5.98
N CYS A 221 -0.56 -11.84 -5.37
CA CYS A 221 0.05 -13.08 -5.85
C CYS A 221 0.00 -14.14 -4.76
N VAL A 222 -0.33 -15.39 -5.13
CA VAL A 222 -0.10 -16.55 -4.26
C VAL A 222 1.24 -17.16 -4.64
N LEU A 223 2.18 -17.14 -3.72
CA LEU A 223 3.51 -17.73 -3.89
C LEU A 223 3.63 -18.96 -3.00
N LYS A 224 4.09 -20.07 -3.56
CA LYS A 224 4.43 -21.28 -2.80
C LYS A 224 5.93 -21.38 -2.65
N MET A 225 6.40 -21.54 -1.42
CA MET A 225 7.80 -21.78 -1.14
C MET A 225 8.21 -23.14 -1.69
N ASN A 226 9.28 -23.15 -2.48
CA ASN A 226 9.84 -24.37 -3.04
C ASN A 226 10.45 -25.20 -1.91
N GLN A 227 10.33 -26.52 -2.02
CA GLN A 227 11.08 -27.40 -1.13
C GLN A 227 12.53 -27.37 -1.61
N HIS A 228 13.46 -26.93 -0.77
CA HIS A 228 14.83 -27.40 -0.93
C HIS A 228 14.79 -28.92 -0.77
N ASN A 229 15.44 -29.66 -1.67
CA ASN A 229 15.57 -31.12 -1.60
C ASN A 229 16.33 -31.53 -0.32
N SER A 230 15.70 -31.44 0.84
CA SER A 230 16.09 -32.13 2.07
C SER A 230 15.46 -33.51 2.04
N ALA A 231 15.69 -34.27 0.95
CA ALA A 231 15.39 -35.70 0.90
C ALA A 231 16.29 -36.53 1.85
N LEU A 232 17.20 -35.86 2.58
CA LEU A 232 18.14 -36.47 3.51
C LEU A 232 17.69 -36.37 4.99
N ASP A 233 16.65 -35.60 5.31
CA ASP A 233 16.16 -35.41 6.70
C ASP A 233 14.73 -35.96 6.93
N ALA A 234 14.17 -36.68 5.95
CA ALA A 234 12.90 -37.35 6.12
C ALA A 234 13.10 -38.60 6.98
N ASP A 235 13.10 -38.42 8.31
CA ASP A 235 12.96 -39.52 9.26
C ASP A 235 11.65 -40.26 8.97
N PRO A 236 11.70 -41.54 8.52
CA PRO A 236 10.52 -42.32 8.18
C PRO A 236 9.58 -42.55 9.39
N GLN A 237 10.02 -42.25 10.61
CA GLN A 237 9.23 -42.37 11.84
C GLN A 237 8.61 -41.07 12.35
N SER A 238 8.82 -39.94 11.68
CA SER A 238 8.19 -38.70 12.13
C SER A 238 6.68 -38.76 11.87
N LEU A 239 5.89 -38.92 12.94
CA LEU A 239 4.43 -38.70 12.99
C LEU A 239 4.06 -37.21 12.79
N ALA A 240 4.97 -36.41 12.22
CA ALA A 240 4.75 -35.00 11.99
C ALA A 240 3.61 -34.84 10.98
N PRO A 241 2.62 -33.97 11.26
CA PRO A 241 1.51 -33.75 10.35
C PRO A 241 2.03 -33.35 8.96
N PRO A 242 1.31 -33.74 7.89
CA PRO A 242 1.74 -33.48 6.51
C PRO A 242 2.08 -32.00 6.34
N VAL A 243 3.16 -31.76 5.58
CA VAL A 243 3.76 -30.43 5.35
C VAL A 243 2.65 -29.39 5.14
N GLN A 244 2.55 -28.46 6.09
CA GLN A 244 1.63 -27.32 6.03
C GLN A 244 1.72 -26.66 4.66
N ASN A 245 0.60 -26.13 4.15
CA ASN A 245 0.60 -25.38 2.89
C ASN A 245 1.56 -24.18 3.01
N ARG A 246 2.81 -24.32 2.52
CA ARG A 246 3.87 -23.29 2.54
C ARG A 246 3.64 -22.24 1.47
N SER A 247 2.40 -21.79 1.34
CA SER A 247 2.00 -20.74 0.42
C SER A 247 1.65 -19.48 1.21
N LEU A 248 1.82 -18.33 0.58
CA LEU A 248 1.46 -17.04 1.14
C LEU A 248 0.91 -16.12 0.06
N VAL A 249 0.02 -15.22 0.47
CA VAL A 249 -0.46 -14.13 -0.37
C VAL A 249 0.47 -12.93 -0.21
N ILE A 250 0.97 -12.39 -1.32
CA ILE A 250 1.69 -11.13 -1.39
C ILE A 250 0.80 -10.10 -2.07
N GLY A 251 0.46 -9.03 -1.36
CA GLY A 251 -0.19 -7.86 -1.92
C GLY A 251 0.78 -6.70 -2.13
N ASN A 252 0.61 -5.96 -3.22
CA ASN A 252 1.34 -4.72 -3.48
C ASN A 252 0.37 -3.64 -3.97
N ILE A 253 0.47 -2.42 -3.43
CA ILE A 253 -0.42 -1.31 -3.77
C ILE A 253 0.32 0.03 -3.82
N HIS A 254 -0.13 0.92 -4.71
CA HIS A 254 0.21 2.34 -4.64
C HIS A 254 -1.09 3.15 -4.52
N VAL A 255 -1.43 3.53 -3.30
CA VAL A 255 -2.66 4.25 -2.94
C VAL A 255 -2.63 5.67 -3.51
N LEU A 256 -3.80 6.23 -3.84
CA LEU A 256 -3.96 7.57 -4.38
C LEU A 256 -3.14 8.61 -3.60
N PHE A 257 -2.34 9.43 -4.30
CA PHE A 257 -1.51 10.47 -3.67
C PHE A 257 -2.33 11.61 -3.04
N ASN A 258 -3.34 12.12 -3.75
CA ASN A 258 -4.06 13.36 -3.41
C ASN A 258 -4.45 13.42 -1.91
N PRO A 259 -3.86 14.36 -1.13
CA PRO A 259 -4.01 14.37 0.32
C PRO A 259 -5.44 14.67 0.77
N ASN A 260 -6.26 15.31 -0.07
CA ASN A 260 -7.65 15.67 0.24
C ASN A 260 -8.67 14.57 -0.10
N ARG A 261 -8.22 13.38 -0.55
CA ARG A 261 -9.10 12.28 -0.98
C ARG A 261 -8.96 11.05 -0.09
N GLY A 262 -8.98 11.25 1.23
CA GLY A 262 -8.96 10.18 2.23
C GLY A 262 -10.07 9.14 2.03
N ASP A 263 -11.24 9.56 1.53
CA ASP A 263 -12.37 8.70 1.13
C ASP A 263 -11.97 7.64 0.10
N ILE A 264 -11.30 8.06 -0.97
CA ILE A 264 -10.85 7.17 -2.04
C ILE A 264 -9.73 6.26 -1.54
N LYS A 265 -8.76 6.82 -0.80
CA LYS A 265 -7.66 6.05 -0.21
C LYS A 265 -8.17 4.93 0.70
N LEU A 266 -9.12 5.24 1.59
CA LEU A 266 -9.75 4.26 2.46
C LEU A 266 -10.49 3.18 1.66
N GLY A 267 -11.22 3.57 0.60
CA GLY A 267 -11.87 2.62 -0.30
C GLY A 267 -10.89 1.67 -0.98
N GLN A 268 -9.76 2.17 -1.47
CA GLN A 268 -8.71 1.38 -2.10
C GLN A 268 -8.10 0.37 -1.12
N VAL A 269 -7.73 0.83 0.08
CA VAL A 269 -7.15 -0.02 1.14
C VAL A 269 -8.16 -1.09 1.58
N ARG A 270 -9.42 -0.72 1.81
CA ARG A 270 -10.49 -1.65 2.18
C ARG A 270 -10.68 -2.74 1.13
N LEU A 271 -10.76 -2.38 -0.15
CA LEU A 271 -10.97 -3.34 -1.22
C LEU A 271 -9.78 -4.31 -1.38
N LEU A 272 -8.55 -3.81 -1.23
CA LEU A 272 -7.35 -4.67 -1.20
C LEU A 272 -7.45 -5.68 -0.05
N LEU A 273 -7.76 -5.24 1.16
CA LEU A 273 -7.88 -6.11 2.34
C LEU A 273 -8.96 -7.17 2.16
N GLU A 274 -10.12 -6.80 1.62
CA GLU A 274 -11.24 -7.71 1.35
C GLU A 274 -10.83 -8.81 0.36
N LYS A 275 -10.20 -8.43 -0.77
CA LYS A 275 -9.73 -9.38 -1.78
C LYS A 275 -8.61 -10.28 -1.27
N ALA A 276 -7.63 -9.71 -0.57
CA ALA A 276 -6.53 -10.47 0.01
C ALA A 276 -7.02 -11.48 1.06
N TYR A 277 -7.98 -11.08 1.89
CA TYR A 277 -8.60 -11.97 2.88
C TYR A 277 -9.36 -13.11 2.19
N LYS A 278 -10.18 -12.79 1.19
CA LYS A 278 -10.90 -13.80 0.41
C LYS A 278 -9.93 -14.80 -0.24
N LEU A 279 -8.90 -14.30 -0.91
CA LEU A 279 -7.87 -15.12 -1.54
C LEU A 279 -7.16 -16.01 -0.50
N SER A 280 -6.83 -15.48 0.67
CA SER A 280 -6.29 -16.29 1.77
C SER A 280 -7.23 -17.44 2.16
N GLN A 281 -8.54 -17.19 2.31
CA GLN A 281 -9.51 -18.23 2.65
C GLN A 281 -9.63 -19.28 1.53
N ASP A 282 -9.73 -18.85 0.27
CA ASP A 282 -9.86 -19.73 -0.91
C ASP A 282 -8.66 -20.68 -1.04
N TRP A 283 -7.49 -20.29 -0.53
CA TRP A 283 -6.26 -21.07 -0.53
C TRP A 283 -5.98 -21.80 0.80
N GLY A 284 -6.99 -21.96 1.67
CA GLY A 284 -6.86 -22.72 2.91
C GLY A 284 -6.31 -21.93 4.08
N ARG A 285 -6.66 -20.64 4.18
CA ARG A 285 -6.26 -19.69 5.25
C ARG A 285 -4.75 -19.44 5.29
N ILE A 286 -4.13 -19.33 4.13
CA ILE A 286 -2.69 -19.03 4.02
C ILE A 286 -2.37 -17.60 4.51
N PRO A 287 -1.16 -17.36 5.06
CA PRO A 287 -0.75 -16.04 5.53
C PRO A 287 -0.76 -14.98 4.42
N VAL A 288 -1.02 -13.72 4.80
CA VAL A 288 -1.08 -12.57 3.90
C VAL A 288 -0.04 -11.54 4.31
N ILE A 289 0.72 -11.04 3.34
CA ILE A 289 1.67 -9.94 3.52
C ILE A 289 1.29 -8.84 2.54
N LEU A 290 1.06 -7.63 3.04
CA LEU A 290 0.69 -6.47 2.25
C LEU A 290 1.83 -5.45 2.25
N CYS A 291 2.33 -5.18 1.06
CA CYS A 291 3.33 -4.18 0.75
C CYS A 291 2.69 -3.03 -0.03
N GLY A 292 3.39 -1.90 -0.13
CA GLY A 292 2.90 -0.75 -0.88
C GLY A 292 3.19 0.61 -0.28
N ASP A 293 2.94 1.63 -1.08
CA ASP A 293 2.90 3.02 -0.66
C ASP A 293 1.45 3.41 -0.37
N LEU A 294 1.14 3.64 0.90
CA LEU A 294 -0.22 3.98 1.36
C LEU A 294 -0.55 5.47 1.21
N ASN A 295 0.43 6.32 0.91
CA ASN A 295 0.27 7.78 0.94
C ASN A 295 -0.51 8.26 2.18
N SER A 296 -0.18 7.69 3.34
CA SER A 296 -0.86 7.90 4.63
C SER A 296 0.16 7.80 5.77
N ILE A 297 0.03 8.64 6.79
CA ILE A 297 0.97 8.65 7.93
C ILE A 297 0.63 7.56 8.96
N PRO A 298 1.58 7.12 9.81
CA PRO A 298 1.33 6.08 10.82
C PRO A 298 0.25 6.44 11.86
N GLN A 299 0.03 7.72 12.12
CA GLN A 299 -1.01 8.21 13.04
C GLN A 299 -2.38 8.39 12.36
N SER A 300 -2.48 8.08 11.07
CA SER A 300 -3.70 8.30 10.30
C SER A 300 -4.80 7.30 10.65
N PRO A 301 -6.08 7.69 10.53
CA PRO A 301 -7.17 6.73 10.69
C PRO A 301 -7.13 5.56 9.69
N ILE A 302 -6.54 5.73 8.49
CA ILE A 302 -6.28 4.61 7.56
C ILE A 302 -5.32 3.58 8.20
N TYR A 303 -4.27 4.04 8.88
CA TYR A 303 -3.36 3.14 9.58
C TYR A 303 -4.06 2.43 10.75
N GLN A 304 -4.90 3.14 11.50
CA GLN A 304 -5.72 2.53 12.56
C GLN A 304 -6.64 1.44 12.01
N PHE A 305 -7.28 1.68 10.86
CA PHE A 305 -8.10 0.68 10.18
C PHE A 305 -7.29 -0.57 9.81
N LEU A 306 -6.08 -0.40 9.27
CA LEU A 306 -5.18 -1.53 8.97
C LEU A 306 -4.78 -2.31 10.22
N ALA A 307 -4.51 -1.60 11.33
CA ALA A 307 -4.01 -2.22 12.56
C ALA A 307 -5.10 -2.91 13.40
N SER A 308 -6.34 -2.44 13.33
CA SER A 308 -7.45 -2.90 14.18
C SER A 308 -8.60 -3.55 13.42
N SER A 309 -8.55 -3.53 12.08
CA SER A 309 -9.64 -3.98 11.18
C SER A 309 -10.97 -3.24 11.37
N MET A 310 -10.98 -2.13 12.12
CA MET A 310 -12.17 -1.36 12.45
C MET A 310 -11.88 0.14 12.34
N LEU A 311 -12.86 0.89 11.82
CA LEU A 311 -12.79 2.35 11.79
C LEU A 311 -14.21 2.92 11.79
N ASP A 312 -14.52 3.78 12.78
CA ASP A 312 -15.76 4.55 12.75
C ASP A 312 -15.58 5.80 11.89
N ILE A 313 -16.03 5.73 10.64
CA ILE A 313 -15.89 6.81 9.66
C ILE A 313 -16.63 8.10 10.05
N ARG A 314 -17.58 8.05 10.98
CA ARG A 314 -18.34 9.23 11.42
C ARG A 314 -17.50 10.18 12.27
N LEU A 315 -16.40 9.68 12.83
CA LEU A 315 -15.51 10.45 13.70
C LEU A 315 -14.49 11.30 12.92
N TYR A 316 -14.43 11.18 11.58
CA TYR A 316 -13.37 11.78 10.78
C TYR A 316 -13.91 12.55 9.57
N ASP A 317 -13.30 13.70 9.24
CA ASP A 317 -13.51 14.32 7.92
C ASP A 317 -12.92 13.41 6.85
N ARG A 318 -13.75 13.02 5.88
CA ARG A 318 -13.38 12.15 4.76
C ARG A 318 -12.13 12.60 4.00
N ARG A 319 -11.80 13.89 4.01
CA ARG A 319 -10.62 14.46 3.34
C ARG A 319 -9.34 14.24 4.13
N LYS A 320 -9.42 14.07 5.45
CA LYS A 320 -8.29 14.08 6.38
C LYS A 320 -7.85 12.68 6.85
N ILE A 321 -8.55 11.62 6.44
CA ILE A 321 -8.34 10.24 6.92
C ILE A 321 -6.91 9.71 6.64
N SER A 322 -6.15 10.28 5.69
CA SER A 322 -4.73 9.89 5.48
C SER A 322 -3.74 10.62 6.38
N GLY A 323 -4.17 11.66 7.11
CA GLY A 323 -3.34 12.50 7.98
C GLY A 323 -2.36 13.43 7.25
N GLN A 324 -2.33 13.45 5.91
CA GLN A 324 -1.36 14.26 5.15
C GLN A 324 -1.64 15.77 5.19
N VAL A 325 -2.90 16.18 5.35
CA VAL A 325 -3.30 17.60 5.31
C VAL A 325 -2.92 18.33 6.60
N GLU A 326 -3.02 17.66 7.76
CA GLU A 326 -2.72 18.30 9.05
C GLU A 326 -1.21 18.52 9.22
N PHE A 327 -0.40 17.60 8.71
CA PHE A 327 1.07 17.69 8.78
C PHE A 327 1.67 18.76 7.85
N GLN A 328 0.95 19.19 6.80
CA GLN A 328 1.41 20.31 5.95
C GLN A 328 1.48 21.64 6.69
N SER A 329 0.76 21.79 7.81
CA SER A 329 0.76 23.02 8.61
C SER A 329 1.99 23.12 9.51
N GLU A 330 2.56 21.99 9.95
CA GLU A 330 3.74 21.96 10.81
C GLU A 330 5.06 21.96 10.03
N CYS A 331 5.08 21.47 8.78
CA CYS A 331 6.26 21.52 7.91
C CYS A 331 6.59 22.90 7.30
N ARG A 332 5.90 23.98 7.70
CA ARG A 332 6.29 25.36 7.34
C ARG A 332 7.33 26.00 8.26
N ALA A 333 7.85 25.28 9.24
CA ALA A 333 8.85 25.82 10.17
C ALA A 333 10.11 24.95 10.28
N PHE A 334 11.04 25.11 9.33
CA PHE A 334 12.43 25.28 9.75
C PHE A 334 12.54 26.66 10.41
N ARG A 335 11.97 26.81 11.61
CA ARG A 335 12.27 27.92 12.50
C ARG A 335 12.91 27.35 13.75
N PHE A 336 14.09 27.87 14.04
CA PHE A 336 14.87 27.57 15.24
C PHE A 336 14.04 27.85 16.51
N PRO A 337 14.24 27.07 17.59
CA PRO A 337 13.26 26.88 18.64
C PRO A 337 13.24 28.03 19.65
N ASN A 338 12.05 28.39 20.13
CA ASN A 338 11.87 28.78 21.52
C ASN A 338 10.42 28.59 22.02
N GLU A 339 10.35 27.91 23.17
CA GLU A 339 9.38 27.97 24.26
C GLU A 339 7.94 27.37 24.16
N LYS A 340 7.79 26.37 25.05
CA LYS A 340 6.77 26.14 26.09
C LYS A 340 5.54 25.26 25.80
N ALA A 341 5.53 24.19 26.59
CA ALA A 341 4.60 23.08 26.76
C ALA A 341 3.14 23.43 27.08
N SER A 342 2.23 22.50 26.77
CA SER A 342 1.24 22.00 27.75
C SER A 342 0.73 20.60 27.38
N ARG A 343 0.45 19.80 28.41
CA ARG A 343 0.01 18.40 28.43
C ARG A 343 -1.52 18.32 28.33
N PHE A 344 -2.07 17.26 27.74
CA PHE A 344 -3.33 16.63 28.18
C PHE A 344 -3.31 15.11 27.94
N GLU A 345 -3.67 14.36 28.99
CA GLU A 345 -3.90 12.92 29.03
C GLU A 345 -5.38 12.62 28.79
N ILE A 346 -5.73 11.54 28.07
CA ILE A 346 -6.99 10.78 28.25
C ILE A 346 -6.71 9.28 28.03
N SER A 347 -7.34 8.44 28.86
CA SER A 347 -7.17 7.00 29.03
C SER A 347 -8.25 6.13 28.34
N ALA A 348 -7.86 4.87 28.07
CA ALA A 348 -8.63 3.60 28.14
C ALA A 348 -9.85 3.35 27.18
N VAL A 349 -10.24 2.13 26.74
CA VAL A 349 -9.84 0.70 26.83
C VAL A 349 -10.73 -0.14 25.85
N LEU A 350 -10.37 -1.42 25.60
CA LEU A 350 -11.04 -2.55 24.88
C LEU A 350 -10.73 -2.65 23.37
N GLY A 351 -10.31 -3.75 22.75
CA GLY A 351 -10.16 -5.17 23.10
C GLY A 351 -10.65 -6.04 21.91
N VAL A 352 -9.89 -7.09 21.52
CA VAL A 352 -10.27 -8.31 20.76
C VAL A 352 -9.53 -8.60 19.41
N SER A 353 -9.02 -9.85 19.39
CA SER A 353 -8.58 -10.82 18.35
C SER A 353 -7.45 -10.49 17.36
N GLU A 354 -6.31 -11.17 17.55
CA GLU A 354 -5.17 -11.22 16.65
C GLU A 354 -5.49 -11.98 15.36
N SER A 355 -5.35 -11.29 14.22
CA SER A 355 -4.96 -11.92 12.96
C SER A 355 -3.50 -11.55 12.72
N TYR A 356 -2.64 -12.53 12.44
CA TYR A 356 -1.21 -12.32 12.26
C TYR A 356 -0.91 -11.49 11.00
N PHE A 357 -0.98 -10.17 11.11
CA PHE A 357 -0.36 -9.24 10.17
C PHE A 357 1.12 -9.15 10.52
N VAL A 358 1.98 -9.68 9.65
CA VAL A 358 3.43 -9.46 9.74
C VAL A 358 3.68 -7.98 9.43
N LYS A 359 4.02 -7.21 10.47
CA LYS A 359 4.32 -5.79 10.41
C LYS A 359 5.82 -5.59 10.17
N ILE A 360 6.20 -5.06 9.01
CA ILE A 360 7.53 -4.47 8.82
C ILE A 360 7.36 -3.17 8.05
N TRP A 361 7.64 -2.04 8.71
CA TRP A 361 7.87 -0.74 8.08
C TRP A 361 8.78 0.13 8.95
N TYR A 362 9.72 0.83 8.32
CA TYR A 362 10.36 2.03 8.88
C TYR A 362 10.48 3.12 7.82
N LYS A 363 10.32 4.36 8.27
CA LYS A 363 11.10 5.51 7.78
C LYS A 363 11.26 6.49 8.95
N ASN A 364 12.49 6.69 9.39
CA ASN A 364 12.88 7.79 10.28
C ASN A 364 12.92 9.09 9.47
#